data_AF-A0A7S0C333-F1
#
_entry.id   AF-A0A7S0C333-F1
#
_cell.length_a   1.000
_cell.length_b   1.000
_cell.length_c   1.000
_cell.angle_alpha   90.00
_cell.angle_beta   90.00
_cell.angle_gamma   90.00
#
_symmetry.space_group_name_H-M   'P 1'
#
loop_
_entity.id
_entity.type
_entity.pdbx_description
1 polymer ?
#
loop_
_entity_poly.entity_id
_entity_poly.type
_entity_poly.pdbx_seq_one_letter_code
_entity_poly.pdbx_strand_id
1 'polypeptide(L)'
;MKPAWDKLGDEYADSSSVLIGDVDCTNVANIEMCGKLEIESYPTIKYWMDGNVKDYKSGRDYATMKEFVEVVLQKPCDVITLENCNDKETGYVKKMKSKSAAEREAQLVRLFGMKDNDMKGELKTWLVQRTFLLTAMKEKKDEL
;
A
#
# COMPACT_ATOMS: atom_id res chain seq x y z
N MET A 1 -1.06 11.43 18.28
CA MET A 1 -0.63 10.43 17.29
C MET A 1 -1.35 9.09 17.47
N LYS A 2 -1.35 8.50 18.67
CA LYS A 2 -1.89 7.15 18.91
C LYS A 2 -3.23 6.82 18.22
N PRO A 3 -4.30 7.64 18.30
CA PRO A 3 -5.56 7.32 17.62
C PRO A 3 -5.44 7.20 16.09
N ALA A 4 -4.57 8.00 15.46
CA ALA A 4 -4.32 7.92 14.03
C ALA A 4 -3.46 6.71 13.67
N TRP A 5 -2.52 6.32 14.54
CA TRP A 5 -1.68 5.13 14.38
C TRP A 5 -2.49 3.84 14.53
N ASP A 6 -3.34 3.76 15.56
CA ASP A 6 -4.21 2.60 15.80
C ASP A 6 -5.16 2.40 14.61
N LYS A 7 -5.79 3.48 14.11
CA LYS A 7 -6.63 3.43 12.91
C LYS A 7 -5.87 2.97 11.67
N LEU A 8 -4.61 3.38 11.51
CA LEU A 8 -3.75 2.93 10.41
C LEU A 8 -3.44 1.44 10.57
N GLY A 9 -3.12 1.00 11.79
CA GLY A 9 -2.92 -0.42 12.11
C GLY A 9 -4.12 -1.28 11.74
N ASP A 10 -5.32 -0.86 12.13
CA ASP A 10 -6.57 -1.57 11.82
C ASP A 10 -6.81 -1.66 10.30
N GLU A 11 -6.56 -0.57 9.55
CA GLU A 11 -6.73 -0.53 8.09
C GLU A 11 -5.80 -1.52 7.37
N TYR A 12 -4.58 -1.71 7.87
CA TYR A 12 -3.56 -2.57 7.25
C TYR A 12 -3.35 -3.90 7.98
N ALA A 13 -4.26 -4.28 8.89
CA ALA A 13 -4.14 -5.52 9.68
C ALA A 13 -4.09 -6.78 8.79
N ASP A 14 -4.85 -6.79 7.69
CA ASP A 14 -4.90 -7.88 6.72
C ASP A 14 -4.01 -7.63 5.49
N SER A 15 -3.14 -6.62 5.53
CA SER A 15 -2.25 -6.30 4.40
C SER A 15 -1.16 -7.36 4.25
N SER A 16 -1.04 -7.92 3.05
CA SER A 16 0.02 -8.89 2.72
C SER A 16 1.39 -8.24 2.45
N SER A 17 1.44 -6.91 2.33
CA SER A 17 2.65 -6.17 1.91
C SER A 17 3.12 -5.12 2.91
N VAL A 18 2.29 -4.73 3.87
CA VAL A 18 2.61 -3.69 4.86
C VAL A 18 2.22 -4.18 6.25
N LEU A 19 3.16 -4.10 7.19
CA LEU A 19 2.91 -4.31 8.61
C LEU A 19 3.03 -2.96 9.33
N ILE A 20 1.99 -2.60 10.07
CA ILE A 20 2.01 -1.47 11.00
C ILE A 20 2.09 -2.05 12.42
N GLY A 21 3.12 -1.67 13.18
CA GLY A 21 3.32 -2.20 14.53
C GLY A 21 3.93 -1.17 15.46
N ASP A 22 3.74 -1.39 16.76
CA ASP A 22 4.36 -0.62 17.83
C ASP A 22 5.36 -1.47 18.61
N VAL A 23 6.40 -0.81 19.12
CA VAL A 23 7.42 -1.43 19.97
C VAL A 23 7.62 -0.56 21.20
N ASP A 24 7.51 -1.15 22.38
CA ASP A 24 7.85 -0.50 23.63
C ASP A 24 9.36 -0.55 23.88
N CYS A 25 10.06 0.54 23.55
CA CYS A 25 11.49 0.68 23.79
C CYS A 25 11.86 0.95 25.26
N THR A 26 10.88 1.09 26.17
CA THR A 26 11.14 1.15 27.62
C THR A 26 11.26 -0.24 28.25
N ASN A 27 10.79 -1.27 27.55
CA ASN A 27 10.96 -2.65 27.95
C ASN A 27 12.42 -3.09 27.78
N VAL A 28 13.00 -3.67 28.84
CA VAL A 28 14.38 -4.17 28.90
C VAL A 28 14.73 -5.07 27.70
N ALA A 29 13.77 -5.87 27.22
CA ALA A 29 13.98 -6.76 26.08
C ALA A 29 14.25 -6.03 24.75
N ASN A 30 13.82 -4.76 24.63
CA ASN A 30 13.87 -3.99 23.37
C ASN A 30 14.94 -2.88 23.39
N ILE A 31 15.52 -2.54 24.54
CA ILE A 31 16.45 -1.41 24.71
C ILE A 31 17.62 -1.48 23.73
N GLU A 32 18.27 -2.65 23.59
CA GLU A 32 19.42 -2.81 22.70
C GLU A 32 19.04 -2.57 21.22
N MET A 33 17.90 -3.11 20.78
CA MET A 33 17.40 -2.91 19.43
C MET A 33 17.07 -1.43 19.18
N CYS A 34 16.35 -0.78 20.10
CA CYS A 34 15.98 0.62 19.97
C CYS A 34 17.20 1.55 19.98
N GLY A 35 18.23 1.22 20.76
CA GLY A 35 19.52 1.91 20.72
C GLY A 35 20.23 1.79 19.38
N LYS A 36 20.30 0.57 18.80
CA LYS A 36 20.87 0.36 17.44
C LYS A 36 20.09 1.07 16.35
N LEU A 37 18.79 1.24 16.54
CA LEU A 37 17.93 2.00 15.64
C LEU A 37 17.98 3.51 15.89
N GLU A 38 18.78 3.99 16.85
CA GLU A 38 18.91 5.41 17.19
C GLU A 38 17.56 6.05 17.60
N ILE A 39 16.78 5.33 18.39
CA ILE A 39 15.52 5.85 18.98
C ILE A 39 15.84 6.59 20.27
N GLU A 40 15.92 7.92 20.20
CA GLU A 40 16.26 8.77 21.36
C GLU A 40 15.04 9.46 22.01
N SER A 41 13.91 9.55 21.30
CA SER A 41 12.69 10.19 21.78
C SER A 41 11.44 9.47 21.32
N TYR A 42 10.35 9.63 22.08
CA TYR A 42 9.08 8.98 21.82
C TYR A 42 7.95 10.00 21.58
N PRO A 43 7.03 9.73 20.64
CA PRO A 43 7.07 8.64 19.67
C PRO A 43 8.05 8.93 18.51
N THR A 44 8.75 7.90 18.03
CA THR A 44 9.53 7.94 16.79
C THR A 44 8.99 6.88 15.83
N ILE A 45 8.79 7.26 14.57
CA ILE A 45 8.33 6.34 13.50
C ILE A 45 9.53 6.07 12.59
N LYS A 46 9.81 4.79 12.39
CA LYS A 46 10.72 4.28 11.37
C LYS A 46 9.96 3.38 10.42
N TYR A 47 10.44 3.28 9.19
CA TYR A 47 9.90 2.36 8.21
C TYR A 47 11.02 1.54 7.57
N TRP A 48 10.66 0.35 7.12
CA TRP A 48 11.56 -0.57 6.44
C TRP A 48 11.10 -0.74 5.00
N MET A 49 12.05 -0.68 4.07
CA MET A 49 11.83 -0.95 2.66
C MET A 49 13.06 -1.62 2.10
N ASP A 50 12.86 -2.77 1.45
CA ASP A 50 13.94 -3.57 0.85
C ASP A 50 15.11 -3.84 1.82
N GLY A 51 14.76 -4.17 3.07
CA GLY A 51 15.71 -4.45 4.14
C GLY A 51 16.37 -3.22 4.78
N ASN A 52 16.13 -2.01 4.26
CA ASN A 52 16.73 -0.78 4.77
C ASN A 52 15.77 -0.04 5.70
N VAL A 53 16.26 0.39 6.85
CA VAL A 53 15.52 1.23 7.80
C VAL A 53 15.70 2.72 7.46
N LYS A 54 14.62 3.48 7.54
CA LYS A 54 14.61 4.92 7.30
C LYS A 54 13.71 5.64 8.30
N ASP A 55 14.01 6.90 8.54
CA ASP A 55 13.19 7.76 9.37
C ASP A 55 11.95 8.25 8.62
N TYR A 56 10.79 8.16 9.26
CA TYR A 56 9.59 8.81 8.78
C TYR A 56 9.62 10.31 9.12
N LYS A 57 9.57 11.16 8.09
CA LYS A 57 9.66 12.62 8.24
C LYS A 57 8.39 13.38 7.78
N SER A 58 7.34 12.66 7.37
CA SER A 58 6.08 13.26 6.93
C SER A 58 5.12 13.56 8.10
N GLY A 59 3.93 14.12 7.79
CA GLY A 59 2.89 14.46 8.77
C GLY A 59 2.34 13.25 9.53
N ARG A 60 2.08 13.39 10.83
CA ARG A 60 1.69 12.26 11.72
C ARG A 60 0.17 12.14 11.93
N ASP A 61 -0.62 12.77 11.08
CA ASP A 61 -2.06 12.54 10.99
C ASP A 61 -2.37 11.31 10.13
N TYR A 62 -3.58 10.77 10.27
CA TYR A 62 -3.98 9.55 9.57
C TYR A 62 -3.90 9.66 8.06
N ALA A 63 -4.28 10.81 7.48
CA ALA A 63 -4.32 10.96 6.03
C ALA A 63 -2.91 10.94 5.43
N THR A 64 -1.97 11.68 6.03
CA THR A 64 -0.58 11.70 5.55
C THR A 64 0.16 10.37 5.80
N MET A 65 -0.11 9.67 6.91
CA MET A 65 0.46 8.34 7.12
C MET A 65 -0.12 7.31 6.14
N LYS A 66 -1.43 7.34 5.88
CA LYS A 66 -2.07 6.45 4.89
C LYS A 66 -1.51 6.69 3.49
N GLU A 67 -1.40 7.94 3.06
CA GLU A 67 -0.81 8.28 1.77
C GLU A 67 0.64 7.78 1.67
N PHE A 68 1.43 7.93 2.73
CA PHE A 68 2.80 7.39 2.76
C PHE A 68 2.82 5.87 2.61
N VAL A 69 1.92 5.15 3.30
CA VAL A 69 1.82 3.70 3.13
C VAL A 69 1.47 3.36 1.68
N GLU A 70 0.46 3.99 1.10
CA GLU A 70 -0.04 3.70 -0.25
C GLU A 70 0.99 4.03 -1.36
N VAL A 71 1.77 5.11 -1.20
CA VAL A 71 2.69 5.61 -2.24
C VAL A 71 4.10 5.07 -2.06
N VAL A 72 4.53 4.85 -0.82
CA VAL A 72 5.93 4.52 -0.51
C VAL A 72 6.05 3.06 -0.10
N LEU A 73 5.27 2.58 0.87
CA LEU A 73 5.51 1.27 1.48
C LEU A 73 4.82 0.10 0.76
N GLN A 74 3.64 0.33 0.21
CA GLN A 74 2.85 -0.73 -0.39
C GLN A 74 3.52 -1.21 -1.67
N LYS A 75 3.99 -2.46 -1.65
CA LYS A 75 4.48 -3.11 -2.87
C LYS A 75 3.32 -3.25 -3.86
N PRO A 76 3.57 -2.97 -5.15
CA PRO A 76 2.56 -3.16 -6.18
C PRO A 76 2.13 -4.63 -6.23
N CYS A 77 0.82 -4.86 -6.27
CA CYS A 77 0.23 -6.18 -6.49
C CYS A 77 0.81 -6.81 -7.78
N ASP A 78 1.37 -8.02 -7.67
CA ASP A 78 1.86 -8.75 -8.83
C ASP A 78 0.69 -9.41 -9.56
N VAL A 79 0.37 -8.87 -10.74
CA VAL A 79 -0.78 -9.33 -11.52
C VAL A 79 -0.62 -10.74 -12.09
N ILE A 80 0.58 -11.35 -12.05
CA ILE A 80 0.81 -12.74 -12.47
C ILE A 80 0.68 -13.66 -11.26
N THR A 81 1.51 -13.49 -10.23
CA THR A 81 1.59 -14.41 -9.09
C THR A 81 0.49 -14.17 -8.06
N LEU A 82 -0.17 -13.00 -8.11
CA LEU A 82 -1.11 -12.49 -7.10
C LEU A 82 -0.46 -12.21 -5.73
N GLU A 83 0.86 -12.11 -5.69
CA GLU A 83 1.59 -11.70 -4.49
C GLU A 83 1.42 -10.19 -4.23
N ASN A 84 1.43 -9.80 -2.95
CA ASN A 84 1.24 -8.41 -2.51
C ASN A 84 -0.11 -7.79 -2.94
N CYS A 85 -1.09 -8.62 -3.30
CA CYS A 85 -2.44 -8.20 -3.62
C CYS A 85 -3.36 -8.37 -2.40
N ASN A 86 -4.26 -7.43 -2.15
CA ASN A 86 -5.37 -7.62 -1.20
C ASN A 86 -6.55 -8.37 -1.87
N ASP A 87 -7.59 -8.70 -1.12
CA ASP A 87 -8.76 -9.45 -1.62
C ASP A 87 -9.46 -8.76 -2.81
N LYS A 88 -9.54 -7.42 -2.76
CA LYS A 88 -10.21 -6.62 -3.78
C LYS A 88 -9.39 -6.60 -5.08
N GLU A 89 -8.07 -6.43 -4.97
CA GLU A 89 -7.14 -6.50 -6.08
C GLU A 89 -7.11 -7.90 -6.68
N THR A 90 -7.03 -8.94 -5.84
CA THR A 90 -7.04 -10.35 -6.26
C THR A 90 -8.30 -10.69 -7.05
N GLY A 91 -9.47 -10.32 -6.53
CA GLY A 91 -10.74 -10.52 -7.22
C GLY A 91 -10.80 -9.77 -8.56
N TYR A 92 -10.27 -8.55 -8.60
CA TYR A 92 -10.24 -7.75 -9.82
C TYR A 92 -9.25 -8.30 -10.87
N VAL A 93 -8.05 -8.70 -10.46
CA VAL A 93 -7.04 -9.30 -11.34
C VAL A 93 -7.58 -10.60 -11.92
N LYS A 94 -8.14 -11.51 -11.10
CA LYS A 94 -8.76 -12.76 -11.59
C LYS A 94 -9.84 -12.49 -12.64
N LYS A 95 -10.72 -11.50 -12.40
CA LYS A 95 -11.75 -11.07 -13.36
C LYS A 95 -11.16 -10.51 -14.65
N MET A 96 -10.04 -9.80 -14.60
CA MET A 96 -9.40 -9.23 -15.78
C MET A 96 -8.55 -10.27 -16.52
N LYS A 97 -8.01 -11.28 -15.83
CA LYS A 97 -7.31 -12.41 -16.46
C LYS A 97 -8.23 -13.21 -17.38
N SER A 98 -9.49 -13.39 -17.00
CA SER A 98 -10.49 -14.08 -17.83
C SER A 98 -10.98 -13.27 -19.04
N LYS A 99 -10.52 -12.02 -19.22
CA LYS A 99 -10.88 -11.15 -20.35
C LYS A 99 -9.75 -11.11 -21.37
N SER A 100 -10.09 -10.84 -22.62
CA SER A 100 -9.10 -10.63 -23.67
C SER A 100 -8.25 -9.37 -23.40
N ALA A 101 -7.04 -9.33 -23.97
CA ALA A 101 -6.17 -8.16 -23.87
C ALA A 101 -6.87 -6.87 -24.37
N ALA A 102 -7.66 -6.97 -25.45
CA ALA A 102 -8.44 -5.85 -25.99
C ALA A 102 -9.51 -5.35 -25.01
N GLU A 103 -10.21 -6.25 -24.31
CA GLU A 103 -11.17 -5.85 -23.28
C GLU A 103 -10.49 -5.21 -22.06
N ARG A 104 -9.33 -5.74 -21.64
CA ARG A 104 -8.53 -5.15 -20.56
C ARG A 104 -8.10 -3.72 -20.92
N GLU A 105 -7.64 -3.52 -22.15
CA GLU A 105 -7.23 -2.21 -22.66
C GLU A 105 -8.41 -1.23 -22.78
N ALA A 106 -9.57 -1.67 -23.30
CA ALA A 106 -10.77 -0.85 -23.34
C ALA A 106 -11.21 -0.41 -21.94
N GLN A 107 -11.11 -1.31 -20.95
CA GLN A 107 -11.41 -0.98 -19.56
C GLN A 107 -10.37 -0.01 -18.98
N LEU A 108 -9.08 -0.14 -19.32
CA LEU A 108 -8.03 0.79 -18.90
C LEU A 108 -8.31 2.21 -19.41
N VAL A 109 -8.62 2.35 -20.70
CA VAL A 109 -8.98 3.65 -21.32
C VAL A 109 -10.19 4.27 -20.63
N ARG A 110 -11.23 3.48 -20.37
CA ARG A 110 -12.42 3.93 -19.63
C ARG A 110 -12.07 4.47 -18.25
N LEU A 111 -11.24 3.77 -17.49
CA LEU A 111 -10.86 4.19 -16.13
C LEU A 111 -9.99 5.45 -16.15
N PHE A 112 -9.06 5.58 -17.09
CA PHE A 112 -8.29 6.81 -17.27
C PHE A 112 -9.19 8.00 -17.60
N GLY A 113 -10.21 7.83 -18.43
CA GLY A 113 -11.21 8.86 -18.73
C GLY A 113 -12.06 9.30 -17.53
N MET A 114 -12.06 8.54 -16.44
CA MET A 114 -12.79 8.86 -15.20
C MET A 114 -11.91 9.57 -14.15
N LYS A 115 -10.60 9.74 -14.39
CA LYS A 115 -9.65 10.21 -13.36
C LYS A 115 -9.93 11.63 -12.85
N ASP A 116 -10.49 12.47 -13.71
CA ASP A 116 -10.74 13.89 -13.46
C ASP A 116 -12.17 14.15 -12.93
N ASN A 117 -12.99 13.10 -12.80
CA ASN A 117 -14.32 13.23 -12.23
C ASN A 117 -14.26 13.45 -10.72
N ASP A 118 -15.19 14.27 -10.21
CA ASP A 118 -15.36 14.43 -8.78
C ASP A 118 -15.99 13.16 -8.17
N MET A 119 -15.24 12.48 -7.32
CA MET A 119 -15.61 11.21 -6.71
C MET A 119 -15.21 11.19 -5.24
N LYS A 120 -15.95 10.41 -4.44
CA LYS A 120 -15.57 10.13 -3.05
C LYS A 120 -14.16 9.53 -2.97
N GLY A 121 -13.41 9.85 -1.92
CA GLY A 121 -12.00 9.46 -1.75
C GLY A 121 -11.74 7.98 -2.03
N GLU A 122 -12.48 7.07 -1.42
CA GLU A 122 -12.34 5.62 -1.63
C GLU A 122 -12.58 5.18 -3.08
N LEU A 123 -13.54 5.81 -3.77
CA LEU A 123 -13.80 5.53 -5.18
C LEU A 123 -12.65 6.02 -6.06
N LYS A 124 -12.05 7.16 -5.71
CA LYS A 124 -10.89 7.72 -6.41
C LYS A 124 -9.65 6.86 -6.20
N THR A 125 -9.37 6.45 -4.97
CA THR A 125 -8.30 5.50 -4.65
C THR A 125 -8.49 4.19 -5.42
N TRP A 126 -9.70 3.62 -5.41
CA TRP A 126 -9.98 2.38 -6.14
C TRP A 126 -9.91 2.54 -7.68
N LEU A 127 -10.22 3.71 -8.21
CA LEU A 127 -10.01 4.00 -9.62
C LEU A 127 -8.51 3.97 -9.96
N VAL A 128 -7.68 4.64 -9.17
CA VAL A 128 -6.23 4.69 -9.35
C VAL A 128 -5.62 3.28 -9.26
N GLN A 129 -5.99 2.50 -8.23
CA GLN A 129 -5.50 1.12 -8.06
C GLN A 129 -5.85 0.23 -9.26
N ARG A 130 -7.11 0.26 -9.73
CA ARG A 130 -7.50 -0.55 -10.91
C ARG A 130 -6.77 -0.14 -12.18
N THR A 131 -6.53 1.15 -12.36
CA THR A 131 -5.75 1.67 -13.48
C THR A 131 -4.33 1.13 -13.42
N PHE A 132 -3.70 1.15 -12.24
CA PHE A 132 -2.37 0.58 -12.04
C PHE A 132 -2.32 -0.93 -12.35
N LEU A 133 -3.27 -1.72 -11.82
CA LEU A 133 -3.36 -3.16 -12.10
C LEU A 133 -3.48 -3.44 -13.60
N LEU A 134 -4.37 -2.74 -14.29
CA LEU A 134 -4.57 -2.93 -15.73
C LEU A 134 -3.36 -2.48 -16.56
N THR A 135 -2.64 -1.43 -16.14
CA THR A 135 -1.37 -1.03 -16.75
C THR A 135 -0.32 -2.14 -16.59
N ALA A 136 -0.15 -2.68 -15.39
CA ALA A 136 0.76 -3.81 -15.14
C ALA A 136 0.37 -5.04 -15.97
N MET A 137 -0.93 -5.33 -16.13
CA MET A 137 -1.40 -6.42 -16.99
C MET A 137 -1.16 -6.16 -18.48
N LYS A 138 -1.15 -4.89 -18.92
CA LYS A 138 -0.82 -4.53 -20.31
C LYS A 138 0.67 -4.69 -20.58
N GLU A 139 1.52 -4.33 -19.62
CA GLU A 139 2.98 -4.50 -19.72
C GLU A 139 3.37 -5.98 -19.72
N LYS A 140 2.77 -6.78 -18.83
CA LYS A 140 3.00 -8.22 -18.72
C LYS A 140 2.08 -9.07 -19.62
N LYS A 141 1.56 -8.52 -20.72
CA LYS A 141 0.52 -9.16 -21.54
C LYS A 141 0.92 -10.52 -22.11
N ASP A 142 2.20 -10.75 -22.34
CA ASP A 142 2.74 -11.97 -22.96
C ASP A 142 2.93 -13.09 -21.93
N GLU A 143 2.80 -12.79 -20.63
CA GLU A 143 2.90 -13.72 -19.50
C GLU A 143 1.55 -14.04 -18.85
N LEU A 144 0.45 -13.55 -19.44
CA LEU A 144 -0.90 -13.49 -18.87
C LEU A 144 -1.90 -14.46 -19.49
#